data_AF-A0A967HE70-F1
#
_entry.id   AF-A0A967HE70-F1
#
_cell.length_a   1.000
_cell.length_b   1.000
_cell.length_c   1.000
_cell.angle_alpha   90.00
_cell.angle_beta   90.00
_cell.angle_gamma   90.00
#
_symmetry.space_group_name_H-M   'P 1'
#
loop_
_entity.id
_entity.type
_entity.pdbx_description
1 polymer ?
#
loop_
_entity_poly.entity_id
_entity_poly.type
_entity_poly.pdbx_seq_one_letter_code
_entity_poly.pdbx_strand_id
1 'polypeptide(L)'
;SLTQAEQRLLVLVTDGFVEGEELGPAEEGLARAGVEVIALAVGADVELAVLEHVAVATGGALLRVAELARLPRLMRREVDERLEPARMGVFRPRQQEPLPFS
;
A
#
# COMPACT_ATOMS: atom_id res chain seq x y z
N SER A 1 16.11 -20.09 -3.54
CA SER A 1 15.48 -19.32 -2.45
C SER A 1 14.80 -18.13 -3.09
N LEU A 2 13.49 -18.19 -3.31
CA LEU A 2 12.76 -17.04 -3.86
C LEU A 2 12.61 -16.05 -2.70
N THR A 3 13.37 -14.95 -2.75
CA THR A 3 13.15 -13.78 -1.92
C THR A 3 11.69 -13.39 -2.06
N GLN A 4 10.92 -13.53 -0.97
CA GLN A 4 9.59 -12.97 -0.86
C GLN A 4 9.76 -11.47 -1.14
N ALA A 5 9.27 -10.97 -2.27
CA ALA A 5 9.25 -9.54 -2.52
C ALA A 5 8.39 -8.95 -1.42
N GLU A 6 8.98 -8.20 -0.49
CA GLU A 6 8.22 -7.42 0.48
C GLU A 6 7.38 -6.43 -0.32
N GLN A 7 6.08 -6.69 -0.40
CA GLN A 7 5.14 -5.75 -1.00
C GLN A 7 5.15 -4.48 -0.15
N ARG A 8 5.38 -3.34 -0.79
CA ARG A 8 5.46 -2.04 -0.12
C ARG A 8 4.25 -1.21 -0.54
N LEU A 9 3.51 -0.76 0.46
CA LEU A 9 2.30 0.03 0.29
C LEU A 9 2.49 1.37 0.99
N LEU A 10 2.13 2.46 0.32
CA LEU A 10 2.02 3.79 0.90
C LEU A 10 0.55 4.23 0.83
N VAL A 11 -0.05 4.51 1.98
CA VAL A 11 -1.39 5.10 2.03
C VAL A 11 -1.24 6.61 2.22
N LEU A 12 -1.62 7.38 1.21
CA LEU A 12 -1.58 8.84 1.22
C LEU A 12 -2.99 9.38 1.49
N VAL A 13 -3.17 10.12 2.58
CA VAL A 13 -4.45 10.76 2.93
C VAL A 13 -4.31 12.26 2.81
N THR A 14 -5.02 12.87 1.85
CA THR A 14 -4.85 14.29 1.50
C THR A 14 -6.03 14.81 0.68
N ASP A 15 -6.17 16.13 0.57
CA ASP A 15 -7.04 16.82 -0.40
C ASP A 15 -6.37 16.98 -1.79
N GLY A 16 -5.09 16.63 -1.89
CA GLY A 16 -4.34 16.64 -3.16
C GLY A 16 -3.76 18.00 -3.54
N PHE A 17 -3.91 19.02 -2.69
CA PHE A 17 -3.33 20.33 -2.98
C PHE A 17 -1.80 20.30 -2.82
N VAL A 18 -1.08 20.78 -3.82
CA VAL A 18 0.39 20.82 -3.83
C VAL A 18 0.86 22.22 -4.19
N GLU A 19 1.57 22.86 -3.26
CA GLU A 19 2.14 24.19 -3.47
C GLU A 19 3.60 24.10 -3.91
N GLY A 20 3.88 24.55 -5.15
CA GLY A 20 5.24 24.92 -5.57
C GLY A 20 6.28 23.81 -5.72
N GLU A 21 5.90 22.54 -5.53
CA GLU A 21 6.80 21.39 -5.64
C GLU A 21 6.47 20.49 -6.85
N GLU A 22 7.50 20.04 -7.57
CA GLU A 22 7.38 19.05 -8.63
C GLU A 22 7.34 17.64 -8.02
N LEU A 23 6.24 16.91 -8.25
CA LEU A 23 6.06 15.56 -7.72
C LEU A 23 6.81 14.46 -8.49
N GLY A 24 7.21 14.71 -9.73
CA GLY A 24 7.83 13.73 -10.62
C GLY A 24 8.99 12.95 -10.00
N PRO A 25 9.97 13.59 -9.34
CA PRO A 25 11.08 12.87 -8.71
C PRO A 25 10.65 11.91 -7.59
N ALA A 26 9.60 12.26 -6.85
CA ALA A 26 9.05 11.41 -5.78
C ALA A 26 8.29 10.22 -6.37
N GLU A 27 7.47 10.45 -7.40
CA GLU A 27 6.74 9.42 -8.13
C GLU A 27 7.69 8.39 -8.77
N GLU A 28 8.72 8.85 -9.46
CA GLU A 28 9.76 8.00 -10.04
C GLU A 28 10.53 7.22 -8.95
N GLY A 29 10.76 7.82 -7.79
CA GLY A 29 11.36 7.17 -6.63
C GLY A 29 10.51 6.03 -6.11
N LEU A 30 9.20 6.28 -5.91
CA LEU A 30 8.23 5.30 -5.43
C LEU A 30 8.05 4.14 -6.41
N ALA A 31 7.91 4.44 -7.71
CA ALA A 31 7.78 3.43 -8.76
C ALA A 31 9.03 2.53 -8.84
N ARG A 32 10.24 3.12 -8.82
CA ARG A 32 11.51 2.33 -8.81
C ARG A 32 11.66 1.48 -7.55
N ALA A 33 11.13 1.94 -6.42
CA ALA A 33 11.18 1.21 -5.16
C ALA A 33 10.13 0.09 -5.05
N GLY A 34 9.24 -0.05 -6.05
CA GLY A 34 8.14 -1.02 -6.04
C GLY A 34 7.10 -0.71 -4.97
N VAL A 35 6.88 0.58 -4.68
CA VAL A 35 5.88 1.04 -3.70
C VAL A 35 4.58 1.35 -4.43
N GLU A 36 3.51 0.64 -4.10
CA GLU A 36 2.16 0.96 -4.57
C GLU A 36 1.54 2.07 -3.70
N VAL A 37 1.00 3.13 -4.32
CA VAL A 37 0.36 4.23 -3.59
C VAL A 37 -1.16 4.12 -3.62
N ILE A 38 -1.77 4.03 -2.44
CA ILE A 38 -3.22 4.16 -2.25
C ILE A 38 -3.50 5.60 -1.82
N ALA A 39 -3.97 6.43 -2.76
CA ALA A 39 -4.38 7.80 -2.49
C ALA A 39 -5.83 7.86 -2.01
N LEU A 40 -6.05 8.40 -0.81
CA LEU A 40 -7.35 8.65 -0.22
C LEU A 40 -7.63 10.15 -0.23
N ALA A 41 -8.39 10.57 -1.24
CA ALA A 41 -8.86 11.93 -1.44
C ALA A 41 -9.93 12.32 -0.42
N VAL A 42 -9.63 13.24 0.49
CA VAL A 42 -10.54 13.69 1.55
C VAL A 42 -10.94 15.14 1.32
N GLY A 43 -12.25 15.42 1.37
CA GLY A 43 -12.78 16.78 1.27
C GLY A 43 -13.68 16.98 0.04
N ALA A 44 -14.27 18.17 -0.06
CA ALA A 44 -15.15 18.53 -1.20
C ALA A 44 -14.33 19.01 -2.40
N ASP A 45 -13.30 19.82 -2.15
CA ASP A 45 -12.48 20.49 -3.15
C ASP A 45 -11.13 19.79 -3.29
N VAL A 46 -11.17 18.56 -3.79
CA VAL A 46 -9.96 17.72 -3.94
C VAL A 46 -9.37 17.86 -5.34
N GLU A 47 -8.06 18.08 -5.41
CA GLU A 47 -7.27 17.98 -6.65
C GLU A 47 -7.02 16.53 -7.05
N LEU A 48 -8.02 15.91 -7.66
CA LEU A 48 -7.95 14.50 -8.06
C LEU A 48 -6.89 14.22 -9.12
N ALA A 49 -6.62 15.17 -10.01
CA ALA A 49 -5.71 14.94 -11.14
C ALA A 49 -4.30 14.61 -10.67
N VAL A 50 -3.82 15.30 -9.62
CA VAL A 50 -2.51 15.05 -9.01
C VAL A 50 -2.49 13.67 -8.35
N LEU A 51 -3.51 13.34 -7.56
CA LEU A 51 -3.59 12.07 -6.86
C LEU A 51 -3.75 10.87 -7.80
N GLU A 52 -4.49 11.04 -8.88
CA GLU A 52 -4.64 10.04 -9.94
C GLU A 52 -3.31 9.80 -10.65
N HIS A 53 -2.56 10.87 -10.94
CA HIS A 53 -1.24 10.75 -11.56
C HIS A 53 -0.28 9.90 -10.72
N VAL A 54 -0.15 10.21 -9.44
CA VAL A 54 0.70 9.46 -8.48
C VAL A 54 0.25 8.01 -8.38
N ALA A 55 -1.05 7.75 -8.25
CA ALA A 55 -1.59 6.40 -8.13
C ALA A 55 -1.30 5.56 -9.38
N VAL A 56 -1.48 6.14 -10.58
CA VAL A 56 -1.20 5.46 -11.85
C VAL A 56 0.30 5.19 -12.01
N ALA A 57 1.16 6.17 -11.71
CA ALA A 57 2.62 6.03 -11.84
C ALA A 57 3.19 4.90 -10.96
N THR A 58 2.51 4.58 -9.86
CA THR A 58 2.94 3.59 -8.87
C THR A 58 2.17 2.27 -8.95
N GLY A 59 1.24 2.13 -9.91
CA GLY A 59 0.38 0.94 -10.01
C GLY A 59 -0.62 0.77 -8.86
N GLY A 60 -0.86 1.85 -8.11
CA GLY A 60 -1.74 1.88 -6.95
C GLY A 60 -3.18 2.27 -7.30
N ALA A 61 -3.86 2.98 -6.39
CA ALA A 61 -5.27 3.35 -6.56
C ALA A 61 -5.62 4.70 -5.94
N LEU A 62 -6.63 5.37 -6.52
CA LEU A 62 -7.25 6.57 -5.99
C LEU A 62 -8.67 6.25 -5.47
N LEU A 63 -8.97 6.68 -4.26
CA LEU A 63 -10.30 6.59 -3.66
C LEU A 63 -10.75 7.96 -3.15
N ARG A 64 -11.97 8.35 -3.51
CA ARG A 64 -12.65 9.49 -2.90
C ARG A 64 -13.30 9.09 -1.58
N VAL A 65 -13.03 9.85 -0.54
CA VAL A 65 -13.58 9.67 0.81
C VAL A 65 -14.51 10.82 1.11
N ALA A 66 -15.81 10.59 0.87
CA ALA A 66 -16.86 11.58 1.13
C ALA A 66 -17.10 11.82 2.64
N GLU A 67 -16.83 10.82 3.47
CA GLU A 67 -17.01 10.87 4.92
C GLU A 67 -15.73 10.40 5.61
N LEU A 68 -15.08 11.28 6.38
CA LEU A 68 -13.89 10.95 7.17
C LEU A 68 -14.07 9.72 8.07
N ALA A 69 -15.28 9.51 8.60
CA ALA A 69 -15.62 8.35 9.43
C ALA A 69 -15.48 7.00 8.69
N ARG A 70 -15.50 6.98 7.35
CA ARG A 70 -15.31 5.77 6.54
C ARG A 70 -13.84 5.47 6.25
N LEU A 71 -12.95 6.44 6.44
CA LEU A 71 -11.53 6.33 6.10
C LEU A 71 -10.87 5.09 6.69
N PRO A 72 -11.03 4.75 8.00
CA PRO A 72 -10.39 3.56 8.57
C PRO A 72 -10.83 2.24 7.89
N ARG A 73 -12.11 2.16 7.50
CA ARG A 73 -12.66 0.97 6.85
C ARG A 73 -12.15 0.83 5.41
N LEU A 74 -12.05 1.95 4.69
CA LEU A 74 -11.53 1.98 3.32
C LEU A 74 -10.03 1.64 3.31
N MET A 75 -9.23 2.26 4.17
CA MET A 75 -7.81 1.94 4.33
C MET A 75 -7.60 0.44 4.55
N ARG A 76 -8.32 -0.15 5.53
CA ARG A 76 -8.17 -1.57 5.85
C ARG A 76 -8.51 -2.45 4.66
N ARG A 77 -9.62 -2.16 3.98
CA ARG A 77 -10.05 -2.92 2.80
C ARG A 77 -8.97 -2.91 1.71
N GLU A 78 -8.42 -1.75 1.38
CA GLU A 78 -7.43 -1.65 0.29
C GLU A 78 -6.11 -2.35 0.62
N VAL A 79 -5.72 -2.32 1.89
CA VAL A 79 -4.54 -3.06 2.37
C VAL A 79 -4.82 -4.56 2.31
N ASP A 80 -5.96 -5.02 2.82
CA ASP A 80 -6.33 -6.44 2.84
C ASP A 80 -6.47 -7.02 1.43
N GLU A 81 -6.99 -6.26 0.46
CA GLU A 81 -7.12 -6.68 -0.94
C GLU A 81 -5.76 -6.85 -1.64
N ARG A 82 -4.73 -6.13 -1.20
CA ARG A 82 -3.40 -6.12 -1.83
C ARG A 82 -2.42 -7.06 -1.17
N LEU A 83 -2.53 -7.28 0.14
CA LEU A 83 -1.72 -8.25 0.84
C LEU A 83 -1.91 -9.64 0.23
N GLU A 84 -0.82 -10.29 -0.17
CA GLU A 84 -0.90 -11.71 -0.54
C GLU A 84 -1.52 -12.49 0.63
N PRO A 85 -2.55 -13.33 0.38
CA PRO A 85 -3.09 -14.21 1.39
C PRO A 85 -1.95 -15.02 2.00
N ALA A 86 -1.86 -15.04 3.33
CA ALA A 86 -0.86 -15.85 4.01
C ALA A 86 -0.94 -17.29 3.47
N ARG A 87 0.17 -17.79 2.89
CA ARG A 87 0.22 -19.16 2.36
C ARG A 87 0.00 -20.13 3.51
N MET A 88 -1.23 -20.63 3.64
CA MET A 88 -1.53 -21.75 4.53
C MET A 88 -0.96 -23.02 3.90
N GLY A 89 0.29 -23.34 4.25
CA GLY A 89 0.94 -24.60 3.90
C GLY A 89 0.81 -25.63 5.02
N VAL A 90 0.89 -26.92 4.67
CA VAL A 90 1.06 -27.98 5.66
C VAL A 90 2.49 -27.93 6.19
N PHE A 91 2.70 -27.21 7.29
CA PHE A 91 3.97 -27.23 8.01
C PHE A 91 4.07 -28.56 8.77
N ARG A 92 4.95 -29.46 8.31
CA ARG A 92 5.35 -30.62 9.11
C ARG A 92 6.55 -30.22 9.96
N PRO A 93 6.44 -30.20 11.31
CA PRO A 93 7.59 -30.00 12.17
C PRO A 93 8.65 -31.05 11.83
N ARG A 94 9.86 -30.62 11.45
CA ARG A 94 11.04 -31.48 11.43
C ARG A 94 11.85 -31.17 12.68
N GLN A 95 12.03 -32.19 13.51
CA GLN A 95 12.96 -32.11 14.62
C GLN A 95 14.39 -32.01 14.04
N GLN A 96 15.03 -30.86 14.18
CA GLN A 96 16.42 -30.67 13.74
C GLN A 96 17.42 -31.32 14.70
N GLU A 97 17.10 -31.34 16.00
CA GLU A 97 17.94 -31.96 17.03
C GLU A 97 17.10 -32.77 18.03
N PRO A 98 17.63 -33.90 18.53
CA PRO A 98 16.98 -34.68 19.58
C PRO A 98 16.78 -33.81 20.82
N LEU A 99 15.56 -33.84 21.38
CA LEU A 99 15.25 -33.10 22.61
C LEU A 99 16.00 -33.74 23.79
N PRO A 100 16.52 -32.95 24.74
CA PRO A 100 17.39 -33.42 25.82
C PRO A 100 16.62 -34.12 26.96
N PHE A 101 15.47 -34.73 26.67
CA PHE A 101 14.59 -35.35 27.67
C PHE A 101 14.25 -36.81 27.34
N SER A 102 15.18 -37.53 26.71
CA SER A 102 15.16 -39.00 26.62
C SER A 102 15.50 -39.64 27.96
#